data_AF-W5WH88-F1
#
_entry.id   AF-W5WH88-F1
#
_cell.length_a   1.000
_cell.length_b   1.000
_cell.length_c   1.000
_cell.angle_alpha   90.00
_cell.angle_beta   90.00
_cell.angle_gamma   90.00
#
_symmetry.space_group_name_H-M   'P 1'
#
loop_
_entity.id
_entity.type
_entity.pdbx_description
1 polymer ?
#
loop_
_entity_poly.entity_id
_entity_poly.type
_entity_poly.pdbx_seq_one_letter_code
_entity_poly.pdbx_strand_id
1 'polypeptide(L)' 'MHPDPDCLRTAERRRAFPRAFRLTGALDLAALAAHIGAVSGSTGSDPGVPGHDTAGHTRGG' A
#
# COMPACT_ATOMS: atom_id res chain seq x y z
N MET A 1 1.82 7.45 -2.11
CA MET A 1 1.61 6.01 -2.32
C MET A 1 2.93 5.35 -1.98
N HIS A 2 2.96 4.57 -0.91
CA HIS A 2 4.19 3.89 -0.51
C HIS A 2 4.43 2.72 -1.48
N PRO A 3 5.67 2.54 -1.98
CA PRO A 3 6.03 1.37 -2.78
C PRO A 3 6.18 0.17 -1.84
N ASP A 4 5.05 -0.28 -1.31
CA ASP A 4 4.95 -1.36 -0.36
C ASP A 4 4.02 -2.46 -0.94
N PRO A 5 4.40 -3.74 -0.86
CA PRO A 5 3.65 -4.83 -1.46
C PRO A 5 2.27 -5.05 -0.82
N ASP A 6 2.09 -4.81 0.49
CA ASP A 6 0.80 -4.91 1.17
C ASP A 6 -0.13 -3.75 0.79
N CYS A 7 0.45 -2.55 0.63
CA CYS A 7 -0.25 -1.39 0.07
C CYS A 7 -0.74 -1.67 -1.37
N LEU A 8 0.11 -2.26 -2.22
CA LEU A 8 -0.23 -2.61 -3.60
C LEU A 8 -1.43 -3.58 -3.65
N ARG A 9 -1.40 -4.64 -2.84
CA ARG A 9 -2.48 -5.64 -2.77
C ARG A 9 -3.81 -5.01 -2.35
N THR A 10 -3.77 -4.08 -1.40
CA THR A 10 -4.95 -3.35 -0.96
C THR A 10 -5.50 -2.43 -2.07
N ALA A 11 -4.61 -1.72 -2.77
CA ALA A 11 -4.96 -0.85 -3.88
C ALA A 11 -5.57 -1.63 -5.06
N GLU A 12 -5.04 -2.80 -5.38
CA GLU A 12 -5.57 -3.72 -6.39
C GLU A 12 -7.00 -4.16 -6.04
N ARG A 13 -7.21 -4.70 -4.82
CA ARG A 13 -8.55 -5.13 -4.37
C ARG A 13 -9.59 -4.02 -4.42
N ARG A 14 -9.19 -2.77 -4.15
CA ARG A 14 -10.06 -1.59 -4.18
C ARG A 14 -10.26 -1.02 -5.60
N ARG A 15 -9.62 -1.59 -6.62
CA ARG A 15 -9.56 -1.06 -8.00
C ARG A 15 -9.10 0.40 -8.02
N ALA A 16 -8.12 0.74 -7.18
CA ALA A 16 -7.63 2.10 -7.03
C ALA A 16 -6.96 2.60 -8.33
N PHE A 17 -6.12 1.77 -8.96
CA PHE A 17 -5.39 2.17 -10.18
C PHE A 17 -6.32 2.34 -11.39
N PRO A 18 -7.19 1.37 -11.75
CA PRO A 18 -8.13 1.60 -12.84
C PRO A 18 -9.01 2.83 -12.62
N ARG A 19 -9.45 3.11 -11.38
CA ARG A 19 -10.18 4.34 -11.06
C ARG A 19 -9.34 5.61 -11.23
N ALA A 20 -8.12 5.63 -10.72
CA ALA A 20 -7.23 6.78 -10.81
C ALA A 20 -6.88 7.13 -12.27
N PHE A 21 -6.64 6.10 -13.10
CA PHE A 21 -6.36 6.25 -14.52
C PHE A 21 -7.62 6.31 -15.40
N ARG A 22 -8.82 6.20 -14.81
CA ARG A 22 -10.12 6.18 -15.51
C ARG A 22 -10.20 5.12 -16.63
N LEU A 23 -9.59 3.96 -16.40
CA LEU A 23 -9.61 2.84 -17.33
C LEU A 23 -10.92 2.06 -17.20
N THR A 24 -11.48 1.65 -18.33
CA THR A 24 -12.73 0.87 -18.42
C THR A 24 -12.50 -0.65 -18.35
N GLY A 25 -11.33 -1.10 -17.91
CA GLY A 25 -10.95 -2.52 -17.91
C GLY A 25 -10.01 -2.92 -16.79
N ALA A 26 -9.71 -4.22 -16.74
CA ALA A 26 -8.66 -4.75 -15.87
C ALA A 26 -7.30 -4.17 -16.30
N LEU A 27 -6.54 -3.66 -15.35
CA LEU A 27 -5.18 -3.21 -15.56
C LEU A 27 -4.26 -4.33 -15.08
N ASP A 28 -3.34 -4.79 -15.93
CA ASP A 28 -2.32 -5.73 -15.49
C ASP A 28 -1.33 -5.02 -14.55
N LEU A 29 -1.24 -5.53 -13.32
CA LEU A 29 -0.37 -4.99 -12.28
C LEU A 29 0.86 -5.88 -12.05
N ALA A 30 1.07 -6.95 -12.84
CA ALA A 30 2.18 -7.87 -12.64
C ALA A 30 3.54 -7.15 -12.73
N ALA A 31 3.73 -6.31 -13.75
CA ALA A 31 4.94 -5.51 -13.90
C ALA A 31 5.14 -4.51 -12.74
N LEU A 32 4.04 -3.93 -12.23
CA LEU A 32 4.07 -3.02 -11.10
C LEU A 32 4.42 -3.75 -9.79
N ALA A 33 3.91 -4.96 -9.59
CA ALA A 33 4.23 -5.78 -8.43
C ALA A 33 5.72 -6.19 -8.42
N ALA A 34 6.26 -6.58 -9.56
CA ALA A 34 7.68 -6.88 -9.70
C ALA A 34 8.55 -5.64 -9.42
N HIS A 35 8.16 -4.47 -9.96
CA HIS A 35 8.86 -3.22 -9.71
C HIS A 35 8.82 -2.84 -8.23
N ILE A 36 7.65 -2.91 -7.58
CA ILE A 36 7.49 -2.61 -6.15
C ILE A 36 8.34 -3.56 -5.32
N GLY A 37 8.32 -4.87 -5.58
CA GLY A 37 9.20 -5.82 -4.88
C GLY A 37 10.69 -5.48 -5.00
N ALA A 38 11.13 -4.98 -6.17
CA ALA A 38 12.50 -4.53 -6.37
C ALA A 38 12.82 -3.22 -5.62
N VAL A 39 11.89 -2.25 -5.62
CA VAL A 39 12.13 -0.93 -5.00
C VAL A 39 11.84 -0.88 -3.50
N SER A 40 11.01 -1.78 -2.95
CA SER A 40 10.83 -1.92 -1.49
C SER A 40 12.12 -2.39 -0.82
N GLY A 41 12.99 -3.11 -1.54
CA GLY A 41 14.32 -3.48 -1.07
C GLY A 41 15.37 -2.37 -1.22
N SER A 42 15.17 -1.41 -2.14
CA SER A 42 16.13 -0.32 -2.40
C SER A 42 15.77 0.99 -1.73
N THR A 43 14.48 1.26 -1.51
CA THR A 43 13.98 2.38 -0.72
C THR A 43 14.18 1.94 0.72
N GLY A 44 15.37 2.21 1.24
CA GLY A 44 15.95 1.61 2.44
C GLY A 44 14.90 1.22 3.46
N SER A 45 14.96 -0.04 3.89
CA SER A 45 14.29 -0.50 5.09
C SER A 45 14.42 0.60 6.15
N ASP A 46 13.34 1.33 6.41
CA ASP A 46 13.15 2.02 7.67
C ASP A 46 12.68 0.93 8.63
N PRO A 47 13.54 0.41 9.52
CA PRO A 47 13.12 -0.54 10.52
C PRO A 47 12.70 0.28 11.74
N GLY A 48 11.67 1.14 11.63
CA GLY A 48 11.52 2.14 12.69
C GLY A 48 10.36 3.11 12.61
N VAL A 49 9.17 2.69 12.20
CA VAL A 49 7.96 3.24 12.82
C VAL A 49 7.25 2.14 13.61
N PRO A 50 7.54 2.00 14.92
CA PRO A 50 6.61 1.34 15.82
C PRO A 50 5.26 2.00 15.62
N GLY A 51 4.25 1.19 15.28
CA GLY A 51 2.88 1.66 15.12
C GLY A 51 2.53 2.53 16.32
N HIS A 52 2.17 3.78 16.07
CA HIS A 52 1.62 4.64 17.09
C HIS A 52 0.43 3.89 17.69
N ASP A 53 0.63 3.51 18.94
CA ASP A 53 -0.34 3.15 19.95
C ASP A 53 -1.77 3.54 19.57
N THR A 54 -2.50 2.60 18.97
CA THR A 54 -3.96 2.62 19.06
C THR A 54 -4.33 2.01 20.41
N ALA A 55 -3.93 2.67 21.49
CA ALA A 55 -4.25 2.31 22.85
C ALA A 55 -4.90 3.51 23.54
N GLY A 56 -6.20 3.40 23.80
CA GLY A 56 -6.86 4.21 24.84
C GLY A 56 -7.90 5.22 24.37
N HIS A 57 -8.95 4.78 23.69
CA HIS A 57 -10.27 5.44 23.83
C HIS A 57 -11.19 4.56 24.67
N THR A 58 -10.90 4.51 25.96
CA THR A 58 -11.82 4.17 27.07
C THR A 58 -11.46 5.20 28.17
N ARG A 59 -12.34 5.94 28.86
CA ARG A 59 -13.75 5.80 29.24
C ARG A 59 -14.19 7.10 29.95
N GLY A 60 -15.46 7.48 29.85
CA GLY A 60 -16.22 8.04 31.00
C GLY A 60 -16.27 9.57 31.20
N GLY A 61 -17.51 10.07 31.27
CA GLY A 61 -17.92 11.43 31.65
C GLY A 61 -19.37 11.64 31.24
#